data_AF-A0A3P6QQT2-F1
#
_entry.id   AF-A0A3P6QQT2-F1
#
_cell.length_a   1.000
_cell.length_b   1.000
_cell.length_c   1.000
_cell.angle_alpha   90.00
_cell.angle_beta   90.00
_cell.angle_gamma   90.00
#
_symmetry.space_group_name_H-M   'P 1'
#
loop_
_entity.id
_entity.type
_entity.pdbx_description
1 polymer ?
#
loop_
_entity_poly.entity_id
_entity_poly.type
_entity_poly.pdbx_seq_one_letter_code
_entity_poly.pdbx_strand_id
1 'polypeptide(L)'
;MYRERFDFVDTFTDIFYDKKEGAWFDVNLRTGQRNYEAYPSIAVPLFAECYRRLDRRMMTNVLNTLQRNGLLQFPGGVPVSLIQGTNQQWDYPNGWANINHMIIDGLRRSYHYRMQQKAFDIAQKWIDLNYHAYMKDGKMWEKYDVTKPYEKKAEGGEYEIQDGFGWTNGVALDLMVTYGKLLSVTKYVEDNGARAALCIGSYSSVLLLLSLLILSTFLSRRP
;
A
#
# COMPACT_ATOMS: atom_id res chain seq x y z
N MET A 1 -10.91 26.27 14.62
CA MET A 1 -9.87 25.35 14.11
C MET A 1 -9.51 24.21 15.08
N TYR A 2 -8.92 24.44 16.27
CA TYR A 2 -8.56 23.30 17.16
C TYR A 2 -9.77 22.57 17.76
N ARG A 3 -10.79 23.28 18.23
CA ARG A 3 -12.01 22.67 18.80
C ARG A 3 -12.76 21.81 17.77
N GLU A 4 -13.00 22.34 16.57
CA GLU A 4 -13.69 21.63 15.49
C GLU A 4 -13.00 20.32 15.11
N ARG A 5 -11.66 20.31 15.10
CA ARG A 5 -10.90 19.07 14.87
C ARG A 5 -11.14 18.03 15.98
N PHE A 6 -11.16 18.45 17.24
CA PHE A 6 -11.43 17.53 18.35
C PHE A 6 -12.84 16.98 18.29
N ASP A 7 -13.84 17.84 18.07
CA ASP A 7 -15.24 17.44 17.94
C ASP A 7 -15.42 16.46 16.77
N PHE A 8 -14.75 16.71 15.64
CA PHE A 8 -14.74 15.79 14.50
C PHE A 8 -14.11 14.45 14.84
N VAL A 9 -12.90 14.43 15.43
CA VAL A 9 -12.20 13.18 15.77
C VAL A 9 -13.01 12.35 16.76
N ASP A 10 -13.60 12.98 17.77
CA ASP A 10 -14.41 12.28 18.77
C ASP A 10 -15.68 11.70 18.13
N THR A 11 -16.41 12.49 17.35
CA THR A 11 -17.60 12.02 16.62
C THR A 11 -17.25 10.91 15.62
N PHE A 12 -16.16 11.06 14.88
CA PHE A 12 -15.69 10.06 13.92
C PHE A 12 -15.31 8.75 14.62
N THR A 13 -14.61 8.82 15.76
CA THR A 13 -14.30 7.64 16.56
C THR A 13 -15.59 6.99 17.10
N ASP A 14 -16.54 7.75 17.62
CA ASP A 14 -17.77 7.20 18.20
C ASP A 14 -18.66 6.49 17.16
N ILE A 15 -18.71 7.01 15.92
CA ILE A 15 -19.51 6.42 14.85
C ILE A 15 -18.80 5.21 14.23
N PHE A 16 -17.55 5.39 13.79
CA PHE A 16 -16.90 4.42 12.89
C PHE A 16 -15.98 3.44 13.61
N TYR A 17 -15.41 3.79 14.78
CA TYR A 17 -14.47 2.91 15.47
C TYR A 17 -15.19 1.86 16.33
N ASP A 18 -15.05 0.59 15.98
CA ASP A 18 -15.52 -0.50 16.81
C ASP A 18 -14.42 -0.88 17.83
N LYS A 19 -14.71 -0.76 19.13
CA LYS A 19 -13.74 -1.03 20.19
C LYS A 19 -13.42 -2.52 20.35
N LYS A 20 -14.36 -3.41 20.00
CA LYS A 20 -14.19 -4.86 20.07
C LYS A 20 -13.34 -5.33 18.89
N GLU A 21 -13.67 -4.86 17.69
CA GLU A 21 -12.91 -5.21 16.49
C GLU A 21 -11.61 -4.43 16.35
N GLY A 22 -11.50 -3.25 16.96
CA GLY A 22 -10.25 -2.51 17.05
C GLY A 22 -9.83 -1.76 15.79
N ALA A 23 -10.80 -1.32 14.97
CA ALA A 23 -10.57 -0.52 13.77
C ALA A 23 -11.80 0.33 13.40
N TRP A 24 -11.68 1.17 12.38
CA TRP A 24 -12.80 1.93 11.82
C TRP A 24 -13.49 1.14 10.73
N PHE A 25 -14.82 1.16 10.68
CA PHE A 25 -15.62 0.42 9.71
C PHE A 25 -16.69 1.31 9.11
N ASP A 26 -17.00 1.11 7.83
CA ASP A 26 -18.08 1.84 7.18
C ASP A 26 -19.42 1.54 7.86
N VAL A 27 -20.29 2.55 7.94
CA VAL A 27 -21.62 2.44 8.54
C VAL A 27 -22.66 2.68 7.46
N ASN A 28 -23.59 1.74 7.31
CA ASN A 28 -24.75 1.92 6.46
C ASN A 28 -25.71 2.94 7.11
N LEU A 29 -25.89 4.10 6.49
CA LEU A 29 -26.71 5.18 7.04
C LEU A 29 -28.20 4.83 7.19
N ARG A 30 -28.71 3.85 6.43
CA ARG A 30 -30.13 3.45 6.49
C ARG A 30 -30.39 2.46 7.62
N THR A 31 -29.45 1.55 7.88
CA THR A 31 -29.64 0.47 8.88
C THR A 31 -28.87 0.71 10.17
N GLY A 32 -27.90 1.62 10.18
CA GLY A 32 -26.94 1.82 11.27
C GLY A 32 -25.96 0.66 11.44
N GLN A 33 -25.98 -0.34 10.55
CA GLN A 33 -25.10 -1.51 10.66
C GLN A 33 -23.71 -1.18 10.12
N ARG A 34 -22.69 -1.72 10.81
CA ARG A 34 -21.30 -1.66 10.35
C ARG A 34 -21.03 -2.73 9.30
N ASN A 35 -20.22 -2.36 8.31
CA ASN A 35 -19.66 -3.30 7.34
C ASN A 35 -18.34 -3.86 7.87
N TYR A 36 -18.30 -5.17 8.15
CA TYR A 36 -17.10 -5.85 8.65
C TYR A 36 -16.30 -6.57 7.56
N GLU A 37 -16.65 -6.36 6.28
CA GLU A 37 -15.86 -6.86 5.16
C GLU A 37 -14.42 -6.33 5.21
N ALA A 38 -13.49 -7.13 4.71
CA ALA A 38 -12.06 -6.85 4.83
C ALA A 38 -11.58 -5.82 3.80
N TYR A 39 -11.63 -4.55 4.19
CA TYR A 39 -11.02 -3.44 3.46
C TYR A 39 -9.81 -2.88 4.22
N PRO A 40 -8.72 -2.49 3.54
CA PRO A 40 -7.60 -1.80 4.18
C PRO A 40 -7.97 -0.37 4.63
N SER A 41 -9.06 0.21 4.09
CA SER A 41 -9.56 1.54 4.48
C SER A 41 -9.80 1.69 5.98
N ILE A 42 -10.02 0.57 6.69
CA ILE A 42 -10.15 0.52 8.15
C ILE A 42 -8.95 1.12 8.91
N ALA A 43 -7.80 1.29 8.26
CA ALA A 43 -6.60 1.87 8.84
C ALA A 43 -6.22 3.25 8.26
N VAL A 44 -6.95 3.76 7.25
CA VAL A 44 -6.71 5.10 6.67
C VAL A 44 -6.81 6.23 7.71
N PRO A 45 -7.62 6.14 8.79
CA PRO A 45 -7.59 7.15 9.84
C PRO A 45 -6.22 7.32 10.52
N LEU A 46 -5.36 6.30 10.50
CA LEU A 46 -3.96 6.43 10.97
C LEU A 46 -3.16 7.38 10.08
N PHE A 47 -3.33 7.31 8.75
CA PHE A 47 -2.72 8.22 7.79
C PHE A 47 -3.24 9.64 7.95
N ALA A 48 -4.57 9.79 8.08
CA ALA A 48 -5.22 11.09 8.19
C ALA A 48 -5.02 11.76 9.56
N GLU A 49 -4.39 11.08 10.52
CA GLU A 49 -4.28 11.51 11.92
C GLU A 49 -5.65 11.85 12.55
N CYS A 50 -6.69 11.13 12.12
CA CYS A 50 -8.07 11.23 12.60
C CYS A 50 -8.31 10.34 13.81
N TYR A 51 -7.46 10.47 14.82
CA TYR A 51 -7.51 9.71 16.06
C TYR A 51 -6.84 10.48 17.20
N ARG A 52 -7.13 10.08 18.44
CA ARG A 52 -6.45 10.62 19.61
C ARG A 52 -5.03 10.07 19.67
N ARG A 53 -4.03 10.90 19.36
CA ARG A 53 -2.60 10.49 19.26
C ARG A 53 -2.02 9.83 20.52
N LEU A 54 -2.61 10.09 21.70
CA LEU A 54 -2.21 9.46 22.96
C LEU A 54 -2.76 8.04 23.13
N ASP A 55 -3.74 7.62 22.33
CA ASP A 55 -4.28 6.26 22.35
C ASP A 55 -3.37 5.31 21.57
N ARG A 56 -2.28 4.92 22.23
CA ARG A 56 -1.29 3.96 21.70
C ARG A 56 -1.90 2.58 21.44
N ARG A 57 -2.88 2.18 22.25
CA ARG A 57 -3.53 0.86 22.14
C ARG A 57 -4.37 0.77 20.86
N MET A 58 -5.10 1.83 20.51
CA MET A 58 -5.86 1.94 19.26
C MET A 58 -4.98 1.64 18.04
N MET A 59 -3.80 2.26 17.96
CA MET A 59 -2.88 2.03 16.83
C MET A 59 -2.49 0.55 16.69
N THR A 60 -2.16 -0.10 17.81
CA THR A 60 -1.80 -1.52 17.81
C THR A 60 -2.98 -2.45 17.49
N ASN A 61 -4.20 -2.07 17.91
CA ASN A 61 -5.40 -2.83 17.59
C ASN A 61 -5.68 -2.81 16.09
N VAL A 62 -5.54 -1.66 15.43
CA VAL A 62 -5.75 -1.52 13.98
C VAL A 62 -4.80 -2.43 13.20
N LEU A 63 -3.52 -2.48 13.60
CA LEU A 63 -2.55 -3.41 13.00
C LEU A 63 -2.99 -4.88 13.21
N ASN A 64 -3.41 -5.24 14.43
CA ASN A 64 -3.89 -6.60 14.70
C ASN A 64 -5.11 -6.96 13.85
N THR A 65 -6.00 -6.01 13.57
CA THR A 65 -7.20 -6.22 12.75
C THR A 65 -6.86 -6.39 11.27
N LEU A 66 -5.96 -5.55 10.72
CA LEU A 66 -5.43 -5.77 9.37
C LEU A 66 -4.80 -7.17 9.21
N GLN A 67 -4.05 -7.63 10.23
CA GLN A 67 -3.43 -8.96 10.20
C GLN A 67 -4.45 -10.09 10.33
N ARG A 68 -5.38 -9.99 11.28
CA ARG A 68 -6.43 -11.00 11.51
C ARG A 68 -7.35 -11.15 10.31
N ASN A 69 -7.61 -10.06 9.59
CA ASN A 69 -8.41 -10.08 8.37
C ASN A 69 -7.62 -10.61 7.16
N GLY A 70 -6.31 -10.90 7.28
CA GLY A 70 -5.49 -11.44 6.19
C GLY A 70 -5.00 -10.39 5.19
N LEU A 71 -5.28 -9.10 5.38
CA LEU A 71 -4.93 -8.04 4.42
C LEU A 71 -3.42 -7.85 4.22
N LEU A 72 -2.58 -8.30 5.17
CA LEU A 72 -1.13 -8.07 5.15
C LEU A 72 -0.31 -9.29 4.67
N GLN A 73 -0.97 -10.36 4.21
CA GLN A 73 -0.32 -11.64 3.90
C GLN A 73 0.28 -11.72 2.49
N PHE A 74 -0.07 -10.79 1.59
CA PHE A 74 0.25 -10.91 0.17
C PHE A 74 1.69 -10.50 -0.15
N PRO A 75 2.32 -11.09 -1.18
CA PRO A 75 3.71 -10.82 -1.54
C PRO A 75 3.90 -9.47 -2.24
N GLY A 76 2.88 -8.92 -2.92
CA GLY A 76 2.96 -7.67 -3.67
C GLY A 76 2.47 -6.42 -2.91
N GLY A 77 2.08 -6.54 -1.63
CA GLY A 77 1.53 -5.44 -0.86
C GLY A 77 0.16 -5.77 -0.27
N VAL A 78 -0.73 -4.78 -0.22
CA VAL A 78 -2.07 -4.88 0.37
C VAL A 78 -3.11 -4.75 -0.76
N PRO A 79 -4.07 -5.68 -0.88
CA PRO A 79 -5.16 -5.55 -1.84
C PRO A 79 -6.19 -4.54 -1.31
N VAL A 80 -6.96 -3.94 -2.21
CA VAL A 80 -8.02 -2.97 -1.86
C VAL A 80 -9.23 -3.60 -1.19
N SER A 81 -9.42 -4.91 -1.30
CA SER A 81 -10.40 -5.70 -0.55
C SER A 81 -10.01 -7.18 -0.56
N LEU A 82 -10.77 -8.04 0.12
CA LEU A 82 -10.71 -9.51 -0.06
C LEU A 82 -11.94 -10.08 -0.78
N ILE A 83 -12.77 -9.23 -1.37
CA ILE A 83 -14.00 -9.65 -2.04
C ILE A 83 -13.66 -10.18 -3.43
N GLN A 84 -13.97 -11.45 -3.68
CA GLN A 84 -13.59 -12.14 -4.91
C GLN A 84 -14.73 -12.17 -5.93
N GLY A 85 -14.40 -12.35 -7.21
CA GLY A 85 -15.38 -12.61 -8.28
C GLY A 85 -16.21 -11.41 -8.71
N THR A 86 -15.89 -10.20 -8.25
CA THR A 86 -16.63 -8.97 -8.60
C THR A 86 -16.24 -8.40 -9.96
N ASN A 87 -15.05 -8.75 -10.46
CA ASN A 87 -14.39 -8.14 -11.62
C ASN A 87 -14.24 -6.62 -11.53
N GLN A 88 -14.36 -6.03 -10.34
CA GLN A 88 -14.21 -4.59 -10.12
C GLN A 88 -12.74 -4.20 -9.96
N GLN A 89 -12.39 -2.97 -10.35
CA GLN A 89 -11.02 -2.49 -10.21
C GLN A 89 -10.59 -2.29 -8.75
N TRP A 90 -11.55 -1.94 -7.91
CA TRP A 90 -11.37 -1.68 -6.48
C TRP A 90 -11.70 -2.92 -5.62
N ASP A 91 -11.37 -4.11 -6.12
CA ASP A 91 -11.44 -5.37 -5.38
C ASP A 91 -10.22 -6.27 -5.65
N TYR A 92 -9.98 -7.25 -4.76
CA TYR A 92 -9.95 -8.65 -5.17
C TYR A 92 -9.42 -9.05 -6.58
N PRO A 93 -8.12 -9.10 -6.97
CA PRO A 93 -6.86 -9.09 -6.19
C PRO A 93 -6.05 -7.78 -6.32
N ASN A 94 -6.67 -6.71 -6.79
CA ASN A 94 -5.94 -5.50 -7.15
C ASN A 94 -5.38 -4.79 -5.91
N GLY A 95 -4.13 -4.35 -5.99
CA GLY A 95 -3.53 -3.39 -5.09
C GLY A 95 -3.23 -2.09 -5.82
N TRP A 96 -3.50 -0.99 -5.15
CA TRP A 96 -3.28 0.34 -5.67
C TRP A 96 -2.22 1.09 -4.84
N ALA A 97 -1.45 1.95 -5.50
CA ALA A 97 -0.34 2.67 -4.87
C ALA A 97 -0.81 3.55 -3.71
N ASN A 98 -1.90 4.29 -3.90
CA ASN A 98 -2.47 5.20 -2.91
C ASN A 98 -2.87 4.48 -1.61
N ILE A 99 -3.59 3.36 -1.69
CA ILE A 99 -4.02 2.65 -0.48
C ILE A 99 -2.81 2.03 0.22
N ASN A 100 -1.89 1.40 -0.52
CA ASN A 100 -0.67 0.85 0.05
C ASN A 100 0.13 1.94 0.78
N HIS A 101 0.26 3.11 0.17
CA HIS A 101 0.94 4.25 0.77
C HIS A 101 0.25 4.76 2.03
N MET A 102 -1.07 4.93 2.03
CA MET A 102 -1.80 5.35 3.23
C MET A 102 -1.61 4.36 4.39
N ILE A 103 -1.62 3.05 4.12
CA ILE A 103 -1.37 2.04 5.15
C ILE A 103 0.09 2.11 5.64
N ILE A 104 1.07 2.18 4.74
CA ILE A 104 2.49 2.29 5.10
C ILE A 104 2.72 3.56 5.94
N ASP A 105 2.22 4.71 5.49
CA ASP A 105 2.45 6.00 6.15
C ASP A 105 1.74 6.07 7.51
N GLY A 106 0.49 5.57 7.60
CA GLY A 106 -0.22 5.48 8.88
C GLY A 106 0.49 4.57 9.89
N LEU A 107 1.08 3.45 9.44
CA LEU A 107 1.84 2.55 10.31
C LEU A 107 3.21 3.12 10.70
N ARG A 108 3.95 3.74 9.77
CA ARG A 108 5.32 4.23 10.03
C ARG A 108 5.38 5.43 10.96
N ARG A 109 4.32 6.24 11.02
CA ARG A 109 4.21 7.38 11.96
C ARG A 109 3.95 6.95 13.41
N SER A 110 3.66 5.67 13.64
CA SER A 110 3.50 5.12 14.98
C SER A 110 4.81 5.12 15.77
N TYR A 111 4.72 5.26 17.10
CA TYR A 111 5.87 5.07 18.01
C TYR A 111 6.16 3.59 18.33
N HIS A 112 5.39 2.65 17.78
CA HIS A 112 5.56 1.22 18.02
C HIS A 112 6.47 0.57 16.97
N TYR A 113 7.58 -0.02 17.42
CA TYR A 113 8.55 -0.71 16.54
C TYR A 113 7.88 -1.75 15.63
N ARG A 114 6.91 -2.52 16.16
CA ARG A 114 6.18 -3.55 15.39
C ARG A 114 5.38 -2.94 14.24
N MET A 115 4.83 -1.75 14.42
CA MET A 115 4.10 -1.04 13.37
C MET A 115 5.05 -0.47 12.31
N GLN A 116 6.15 0.15 12.75
CA GLN A 116 7.19 0.65 11.84
C GLN A 116 7.82 -0.48 11.01
N GLN A 117 8.12 -1.62 11.64
CA GLN A 117 8.61 -2.81 10.93
C GLN A 117 7.58 -3.30 9.91
N LYS A 118 6.29 -3.38 10.29
CA LYS A 118 5.26 -3.79 9.34
C LYS A 118 5.10 -2.82 8.18
N ALA A 119 5.22 -1.51 8.43
CA ALA A 119 5.22 -0.50 7.38
C ALA A 119 6.35 -0.74 6.39
N PHE A 120 7.57 -1.01 6.89
CA PHE A 120 8.71 -1.37 6.06
C PHE A 120 8.48 -2.66 5.27
N ASP A 121 7.95 -3.72 5.89
CA ASP A 121 7.67 -4.99 5.21
C ASP A 121 6.72 -4.79 4.01
N ILE A 122 5.69 -3.96 4.17
CA ILE A 122 4.74 -3.63 3.09
C ILE A 122 5.43 -2.78 2.01
N ALA A 123 6.23 -1.79 2.42
CA ALA A 123 6.98 -0.95 1.49
C ALA A 123 7.97 -1.77 0.64
N GLN A 124 8.70 -2.71 1.25
CA GLN A 124 9.62 -3.61 0.57
C GLN A 124 8.89 -4.43 -0.50
N LYS A 125 7.78 -5.08 -0.13
CA LYS A 125 6.94 -5.85 -1.05
C LYS A 125 6.41 -5.03 -2.23
N TRP A 126 5.92 -3.82 -1.94
CA TRP A 126 5.37 -2.92 -2.97
C TRP A 126 6.47 -2.43 -3.94
N ILE A 127 7.64 -2.04 -3.42
CA ILE A 127 8.78 -1.62 -4.24
C ILE A 127 9.32 -2.78 -5.09
N ASP A 128 9.43 -3.99 -4.55
CA ASP A 128 9.84 -5.15 -5.34
C ASP A 128 8.87 -5.40 -6.50
N LEU A 129 7.56 -5.38 -6.23
CA LEU A 129 6.53 -5.53 -7.25
C LEU A 129 6.64 -4.45 -8.35
N ASN A 130 6.76 -3.18 -7.96
CA ASN A 130 6.91 -2.07 -8.90
C ASN A 130 8.21 -2.17 -9.70
N TYR A 131 9.32 -2.55 -9.05
CA TYR A 131 10.61 -2.74 -9.69
C TYR A 131 10.56 -3.83 -10.76
N HIS A 132 10.04 -5.00 -10.42
CA HIS A 132 9.95 -6.12 -11.36
C HIS A 132 9.04 -5.78 -12.55
N ALA A 133 7.95 -5.05 -12.32
CA ALA A 133 7.11 -4.55 -13.39
C ALA A 133 7.85 -3.58 -14.31
N TYR A 134 8.56 -2.62 -13.73
CA TYR A 134 9.32 -1.65 -14.50
C TYR A 134 10.44 -2.31 -15.30
N MET A 135 11.17 -3.26 -14.71
CA MET A 135 12.25 -3.98 -15.40
C MET A 135 11.73 -4.84 -16.56
N LYS A 136 10.55 -5.44 -16.42
CA LYS A 136 9.96 -6.30 -17.44
C LYS A 136 9.27 -5.52 -18.56
N ASP A 137 8.54 -4.46 -18.22
CA ASP A 137 7.67 -3.77 -19.18
C ASP A 137 8.20 -2.39 -19.61
N GLY A 138 9.24 -1.88 -18.93
CA GLY A 138 9.78 -0.52 -19.14
C GLY A 138 8.92 0.60 -18.56
N LYS A 139 7.86 0.26 -17.80
CA LYS A 139 6.87 1.22 -17.27
C LYS A 139 6.21 0.72 -15.99
N MET A 140 5.61 1.65 -15.26
CA MET A 140 4.79 1.37 -14.08
C MET A 140 3.30 1.49 -14.41
N TRP A 141 2.46 0.72 -13.73
CA TRP A 141 1.04 0.58 -14.00
C TRP A 141 0.19 1.29 -12.94
N GLU A 142 -1.07 1.57 -13.26
CA GLU A 142 -2.02 2.20 -12.31
C GLU A 142 -2.27 1.35 -11.05
N LYS A 143 -2.27 0.02 -11.21
CA LYS A 143 -2.61 -1.00 -10.19
C LYS A 143 -1.92 -2.33 -10.51
N TYR A 144 -1.85 -3.22 -9.53
CA TYR A 144 -1.13 -4.50 -9.65
C TYR A 144 -1.89 -5.65 -8.98
N ASP A 145 -1.74 -6.87 -9.48
CA ASP A 145 -2.15 -8.06 -8.73
C ASP A 145 -1.15 -8.29 -7.60
N VAL A 146 -1.58 -8.12 -6.35
CA VAL A 146 -0.67 -8.22 -5.19
C VAL A 146 -0.47 -9.66 -4.72
N THR A 147 -1.21 -10.63 -5.27
CA THR A 147 -1.22 -12.02 -4.78
C THR A 147 0.03 -12.80 -5.17
N LYS A 148 0.80 -12.27 -6.12
CA LYS A 148 2.03 -12.89 -6.64
C LYS A 148 3.15 -11.85 -6.72
N PRO A 149 4.43 -12.27 -6.66
CA PRO A 149 5.52 -11.48 -7.23
C PRO A 149 5.20 -11.15 -8.70
N TYR A 150 5.78 -10.08 -9.25
CA TYR A 150 5.37 -9.62 -10.58
C TYR A 150 5.57 -10.70 -11.67
N GLU A 151 4.46 -11.31 -12.09
CA GLU A 151 4.41 -12.19 -13.26
C GLU A 151 3.60 -11.55 -14.39
N LYS A 152 2.55 -10.79 -14.03
CA LYS A 152 1.58 -10.16 -14.92
C LYS A 152 1.01 -8.88 -14.27
N LYS A 153 0.71 -7.86 -15.07
CA LYS A 153 -0.07 -6.69 -14.64
C LYS A 153 -1.49 -7.09 -14.22
N ALA A 154 -2.10 -6.30 -13.33
CA ALA A 154 -3.51 -6.47 -12.99
C ALA A 154 -4.41 -6.26 -14.20
N GLU A 155 -5.55 -6.93 -14.21
CA GLU A 155 -6.57 -6.84 -15.26
C GLU A 155 -7.95 -6.68 -14.59
N GLY A 156 -8.95 -6.30 -15.39
CA GLY A 156 -10.34 -6.20 -14.95
C GLY A 156 -10.83 -4.79 -14.59
N GLY A 157 -12.15 -4.72 -14.52
CA GLY A 157 -12.97 -3.53 -14.32
C GLY A 157 -13.30 -2.76 -15.59
N GLU A 158 -13.70 -1.49 -15.40
CA GLU A 158 -14.44 -0.72 -16.41
C GLU A 158 -13.65 -0.32 -17.66
N TYR A 159 -12.31 -0.29 -17.59
CA TYR A 159 -11.46 0.15 -18.70
C TYR A 159 -10.08 -0.51 -18.67
N GLU A 160 -9.32 -0.37 -19.77
CA GLU A 160 -7.98 -0.94 -19.91
C GLU A 160 -6.97 -0.31 -18.95
N ILE A 161 -6.08 -1.13 -18.39
CA ILE A 161 -5.08 -0.66 -17.44
C ILE A 161 -4.14 0.42 -18.01
N GLN A 162 -3.97 1.52 -17.26
CA GLN A 162 -3.15 2.68 -17.66
C GLN A 162 -1.70 2.58 -17.16
N ASP A 163 -0.77 3.26 -17.85
CA ASP A 163 0.66 3.30 -17.53
C ASP A 163 1.20 4.68 -17.14
N GLY A 164 2.45 4.71 -16.66
CA GLY A 164 3.15 5.92 -16.20
C GLY A 164 2.55 6.57 -14.94
N PHE A 165 1.60 5.91 -14.30
CA PHE A 165 0.58 6.53 -13.45
C PHE A 165 1.15 7.34 -12.27
N GLY A 166 0.65 8.56 -12.09
CA GLY A 166 1.21 9.56 -11.17
C GLY A 166 1.34 9.10 -9.71
N TRP A 167 0.29 8.48 -9.13
CA TRP A 167 0.40 7.97 -7.75
C TRP A 167 1.39 6.83 -7.62
N THR A 168 1.60 6.00 -8.66
CA THR A 168 2.49 4.85 -8.59
C THR A 168 3.91 5.35 -8.52
N ASN A 169 4.23 6.32 -9.39
CA ASN A 169 5.51 7.00 -9.40
C ASN A 169 5.76 7.74 -8.07
N GLY A 170 4.80 8.54 -7.61
CA GLY A 170 4.94 9.33 -6.39
C GLY A 170 5.16 8.46 -5.14
N VAL A 171 4.40 7.38 -5.01
CA VAL A 171 4.53 6.43 -3.90
C VAL A 171 5.86 5.71 -3.96
N ALA A 172 6.27 5.20 -5.13
CA ALA A 172 7.56 4.54 -5.27
C ALA A 172 8.72 5.48 -4.87
N LEU A 173 8.67 6.75 -5.29
CA LEU A 173 9.65 7.77 -4.92
C LEU A 173 9.66 8.03 -3.41
N ASP A 174 8.51 8.26 -2.77
CA ASP A 174 8.44 8.48 -1.32
C ASP A 174 9.05 7.31 -0.54
N LEU A 175 8.70 6.07 -0.91
CA LEU A 175 9.18 4.87 -0.23
C LEU A 175 10.68 4.64 -0.46
N MET A 176 11.19 4.90 -1.66
CA MET A 176 12.64 4.81 -1.92
C MET A 176 13.44 5.88 -1.19
N VAL A 177 12.91 7.12 -1.08
CA VAL A 177 13.56 8.17 -0.28
C VAL A 177 13.52 7.82 1.20
N THR A 178 12.39 7.31 1.69
CA THR A 178 12.20 6.98 3.11
C THR A 178 13.02 5.77 3.54
N TYR A 179 13.00 4.70 2.76
CA TYR A 179 13.55 3.39 3.12
C TYR A 179 14.77 2.99 2.30
N GLY A 180 15.31 3.85 1.43
CA GLY A 180 16.36 3.50 0.45
C GLY A 180 17.57 2.76 1.04
N LYS A 181 17.97 3.07 2.27
CA LYS A 181 19.10 2.38 2.95
C LYS A 181 18.77 0.95 3.38
N LEU A 182 17.49 0.67 3.62
CA LEU A 182 16.96 -0.59 4.14
C LEU A 182 16.39 -1.47 3.02
N LEU A 183 15.90 -0.87 1.93
CA LEU A 183 15.35 -1.59 0.80
C LEU A 183 16.41 -2.50 0.16
N SER A 184 16.00 -3.73 -0.11
CA SER A 184 16.77 -4.70 -0.88
C SER A 184 15.95 -5.13 -2.08
N VAL A 185 16.50 -5.07 -3.28
CA VAL A 185 15.77 -5.50 -4.48
C VAL A 185 16.33 -6.83 -4.95
N THR A 186 15.46 -7.81 -5.16
CA THR A 186 15.86 -9.07 -5.78
C THR A 186 16.04 -8.83 -7.28
N LYS A 187 17.28 -8.91 -7.79
CA LYS A 187 17.48 -8.80 -9.24
C LYS A 187 16.82 -9.98 -9.96
N TYR A 188 16.09 -9.68 -11.03
CA TYR A 188 15.82 -10.66 -12.07
C TYR A 188 17.14 -10.95 -12.78
N VAL A 189 17.63 -12.18 -12.63
CA VAL A 189 18.64 -12.74 -13.53
C VAL A 189 17.87 -13.61 -14.52
N GLU A 190 17.81 -13.18 -15.77
CA GLU A 190 17.47 -14.09 -16.87
C GLU A 190 18.66 -15.03 -17.04
N ASP A 191 18.63 -16.17 -16.36
CA ASP A 191 19.51 -17.29 -16.67
C ASP A 191 18.67 -18.45 -17.18
N ASN A 192 19.11 -19.04 -18.29
CA ASN A 192 18.41 -20.06 -19.06
C ASN A 192 18.26 -21.38 -18.27
N GLY A 193 17.35 -21.40 -17.29
CA GLY A 193 16.92 -22.61 -16.59
C GLY A 193 17.20 -22.66 -15.08
N ALA A 194 17.78 -21.63 -14.45
CA ALA A 194 18.03 -21.62 -13.01
C ALA A 194 17.61 -20.30 -12.35
N ARG A 195 16.65 -20.38 -11.41
CA ARG A 195 16.23 -19.24 -10.58
C ARG A 195 17.26 -19.00 -9.49
N ALA A 196 18.06 -17.94 -9.61
CA ALA A 196 18.93 -17.45 -8.53
C ALA A 196 18.52 -16.02 -8.13
N ALA A 197 18.05 -15.86 -6.90
CA ALA A 197 17.79 -14.56 -6.29
C ALA A 197 19.12 -13.98 -5.75
N LEU A 198 19.64 -12.94 -6.39
CA LEU A 198 20.78 -12.18 -5.88
C LEU A 198 20.27 -10.95 -5.10
N CYS A 199 20.45 -10.94 -3.78
CA CYS A 199 20.29 -9.73 -2.98
C CYS A 199 21.51 -8.83 -3.17
N ILE A 200 21.33 -7.64 -3.77
CA ILE A 200 22.41 -6.66 -3.92
C ILE A 200 22.13 -5.47 -3.01
N GLY A 201 23.18 -5.07 -2.26
CA GLY A 201 23.14 -3.99 -1.28
C GLY A 201 22.67 -2.64 -1.83
N SER A 202 22.16 -1.83 -0.90
CA SER A 202 21.09 -0.83 -1.03
C SER A 202 21.39 0.46 -1.81
N TYR A 203 22.63 0.79 -2.17
CA TYR A 203 22.93 2.15 -2.67
C TYR A 203 22.86 2.31 -4.20
N SER A 204 23.49 1.43 -4.99
CA SER A 204 23.58 1.66 -6.45
C SER A 204 22.27 1.39 -7.20
N SER A 205 21.45 0.44 -6.73
CA SER A 205 20.22 0.02 -7.41
C SER A 205 19.10 1.06 -7.28
N VAL A 206 18.98 1.69 -6.11
CA VAL A 206 17.96 2.71 -5.81
C VAL A 206 18.25 4.01 -6.55
N LEU A 207 19.53 4.41 -6.67
CA LEU A 207 19.94 5.55 -7.49
C LEU A 207 19.69 5.31 -8.99
N LEU A 208 19.86 4.08 -9.47
CA LEU A 208 19.54 3.72 -10.85
C LEU A 208 18.03 3.82 -11.11
N LEU A 209 17.19 3.36 -10.18
CA LEU A 209 15.74 3.49 -10.28
C LEU A 209 15.25 4.93 -10.20
N LEU A 210 15.81 5.73 -9.28
CA LEU A 210 15.51 7.15 -9.17
C LEU A 210 15.85 7.90 -10.47
N SER A 211 17.02 7.62 -11.05
CA SER A 211 17.42 8.23 -12.33
C SER A 211 16.54 7.77 -13.50
N LEU A 212 16.15 6.49 -13.54
CA LEU A 212 15.26 5.95 -14.58
C LEU A 212 13.81 6.46 -14.47
N LEU A 213 13.29 6.66 -13.26
CA LEU A 213 11.96 7.25 -13.03
C LEU A 213 11.91 8.74 -13.35
N ILE A 214 12.99 9.47 -13.05
CA ILE A 214 13.15 10.85 -13.49
C ILE A 214 13.23 10.87 -15.02
N LEU A 215 14.02 10.00 -15.66
CA LEU A 215 14.09 9.96 -17.12
C LEU A 215 12.75 9.59 -17.77
N SER A 216 11.98 8.64 -17.26
CA SER A 216 10.70 8.23 -17.85
C SER A 216 9.63 9.33 -17.72
N THR A 217 9.61 10.06 -16.61
CA THR A 217 8.71 11.21 -16.41
C THR A 217 9.06 12.41 -17.29
N PHE A 218 10.35 12.61 -17.61
CA PHE A 218 10.80 13.68 -18.50
C PHE A 218 10.76 13.31 -20.00
N LEU A 219 10.97 12.05 -20.36
CA LEU A 219 10.96 11.57 -21.75
C LEU A 219 9.57 11.20 -22.27
N SER A 220 8.59 10.96 -21.38
CA SER A 220 7.18 10.80 -21.75
C SER A 220 6.52 12.10 -22.25
N ARG A 221 7.20 13.25 -22.16
CA ARG A 221 6.71 14.53 -22.69
C ARG A 221 7.55 14.99 -23.89
N ARG A 222 7.39 14.40 -25.07
CA ARG A 222 7.46 15.05 -26.41
C ARG A 222 7.00 14.09 -27.52
N PRO A 223 6.40 14.65 -28.58
CA PRO A 223 5.05 15.21 -28.67
C PRO A 223 3.97 14.14 -28.93
#